data_AF-A0A6B3UR25-F1
#
_entry.id   AF-A0A6B3UR25-F1
#
_cell.length_a   1.000
_cell.length_b   1.000
_cell.length_c   1.000
_cell.angle_alpha   90.00
_cell.angle_beta   90.00
_cell.angle_gamma   90.00
#
_symmetry.space_group_name_H-M   'P 1'
#
loop_
_entity.id
_entity.type
_entity.pdbx_description
1 polymer ?
#
loop_
_entity_poly.entity_id
_entity_poly.type
_entity_poly.pdbx_seq_one_letter_code
_entity_poly.pdbx_strand_id
1 'polypeptide(L)'
;MDMVAEAPATAPKSAGAFFDRAAFAAAAAALMAGGPHARVLQRGWRETGGRVAFEHRGPHGRIAVSTSAPDAAAAWADVEEFSALTLDALLAVDLAARVDAEAVLQAKAYARCGDERRAFRAQVDAELDRLRRLRLQVEGATEVRTLADFLRPGPGAVSPRRPPAGPLRFDHRSNRGADVLAKKLAVWLSLQEDAEARKARQVRAVLAAIGELPVHIGERGARSGRLADRFDEALMRLEEAGLSRLRYRGESACAGDRSRGWITRWLRQTVVIEPQPGMAAPQTPLRRPVLS
;
A
#
# COMPACT_ATOMS: atom_id res chain seq x y z
N MET A 1 13.42 -4.32 -56.01
CA MET A 1 12.26 -4.78 -55.23
C MET A 1 12.84 -5.28 -53.92
N ASP A 2 13.06 -4.33 -53.01
CA ASP A 2 13.84 -4.56 -51.80
C ASP A 2 12.99 -5.28 -50.76
N MET A 3 13.42 -6.48 -50.39
CA MET A 3 12.86 -7.22 -49.26
C MET A 3 13.31 -6.53 -47.97
N VAL A 4 12.43 -5.72 -47.40
CA VAL A 4 12.60 -5.20 -46.04
C VAL A 4 12.48 -6.40 -45.09
N ALA A 5 13.62 -6.85 -44.57
CA ALA A 5 13.67 -7.87 -43.54
C ALA A 5 12.96 -7.34 -42.28
N GLU A 6 11.83 -7.96 -41.96
CA GLU A 6 11.05 -7.68 -40.76
C GLU A 6 11.92 -8.02 -39.54
N ALA A 7 12.25 -7.00 -38.74
CA ALA A 7 13.10 -7.17 -37.57
C ALA A 7 12.46 -8.18 -36.61
N PRO A 8 13.20 -9.19 -36.11
CA PRO A 8 12.65 -10.18 -35.21
C PRO A 8 12.10 -9.48 -33.95
N ALA A 9 10.84 -9.77 -33.62
CA ALA A 9 10.19 -9.28 -32.41
C ALA A 9 11.12 -9.56 -31.21
N THR A 10 11.68 -8.49 -30.66
CA THR A 10 12.58 -8.57 -29.51
C THR A 10 11.85 -9.30 -28.40
N ALA A 11 12.37 -10.47 -27.99
CA ALA A 11 11.82 -11.20 -26.86
C ALA A 11 11.61 -10.25 -25.67
N PRO A 12 10.43 -10.27 -25.01
CA PRO A 12 10.11 -9.31 -23.98
C PRO A 12 11.18 -9.36 -22.88
N LYS A 13 11.89 -8.25 -22.68
CA LYS A 13 12.90 -8.07 -21.63
C LYS A 13 12.31 -8.52 -20.30
N SER A 14 12.84 -9.63 -19.76
CA SER A 14 12.61 -10.15 -18.41
C SER A 14 11.19 -9.94 -17.85
N ALA A 15 10.19 -10.59 -18.44
CA ALA A 15 8.81 -10.54 -17.96
C ALA A 15 8.65 -10.95 -16.48
N GLY A 16 9.59 -11.67 -15.86
CA GLY A 16 9.50 -12.03 -14.44
C GLY A 16 9.52 -10.82 -13.49
N ALA A 17 10.62 -10.06 -13.46
CA ALA A 17 10.85 -9.03 -12.44
C ALA A 17 9.88 -7.84 -12.51
N PHE A 18 9.33 -7.53 -13.68
CA PHE A 18 8.35 -6.45 -13.85
C PHE A 18 6.95 -6.83 -13.36
N PHE A 19 6.56 -8.10 -13.48
CA PHE A 19 5.27 -8.58 -13.02
C PHE A 19 5.18 -8.63 -11.50
N ASP A 20 6.30 -8.86 -10.81
CA ASP A 20 6.38 -8.89 -9.35
C ASP A 20 6.03 -7.51 -8.74
N ARG A 21 6.48 -6.41 -9.36
CA ARG A 21 6.15 -5.05 -8.90
C ARG A 21 4.67 -4.71 -9.06
N ALA A 22 4.05 -5.11 -10.17
CA ALA A 22 2.63 -4.86 -10.40
C ALA A 22 1.75 -5.65 -9.43
N ALA A 23 2.10 -6.91 -9.17
CA ALA A 23 1.45 -7.76 -8.18
C ALA A 23 1.57 -7.16 -6.77
N PHE A 24 2.77 -6.73 -6.38
CA PHE A 24 3.01 -6.06 -5.10
C PHE A 24 2.17 -4.77 -4.97
N ALA A 25 2.15 -3.93 -6.01
CA ALA A 25 1.36 -2.70 -6.01
C ALA A 25 -0.14 -2.97 -5.88
N ALA A 26 -0.65 -4.01 -6.58
CA ALA A 26 -2.04 -4.44 -6.48
C ALA A 26 -2.38 -4.94 -5.06
N ALA A 27 -1.53 -5.78 -4.47
CA ALA A 27 -1.70 -6.27 -3.10
C ALA A 27 -1.68 -5.13 -2.08
N ALA A 28 -0.70 -4.24 -2.15
CA ALA A 28 -0.61 -3.07 -1.27
C ALA A 28 -1.85 -2.17 -1.39
N ALA A 29 -2.31 -1.89 -2.61
CA ALA A 29 -3.53 -1.09 -2.83
C ALA A 29 -4.78 -1.78 -2.27
N ALA A 30 -4.90 -3.11 -2.43
CA ALA A 30 -6.00 -3.89 -1.89
C ALA A 30 -6.01 -3.87 -0.35
N LEU A 31 -4.86 -4.03 0.30
CA LEU A 31 -4.72 -3.92 1.76
C LEU A 31 -5.05 -2.51 2.27
N MET A 32 -4.58 -1.47 1.57
CA MET A 32 -4.90 -0.08 1.92
C MET A 32 -6.40 0.21 1.84
N ALA A 33 -7.11 -0.41 0.90
CA ALA A 33 -8.56 -0.32 0.76
C ALA A 33 -9.35 -1.31 1.65
N GLY A 34 -8.67 -2.10 2.47
CA GLY A 34 -9.28 -3.00 3.45
C GLY A 34 -9.59 -2.35 4.79
N GLY A 35 -9.90 -3.19 5.78
CA GLY A 35 -10.17 -2.80 7.16
C GLY A 35 -11.64 -2.51 7.46
N PRO A 36 -11.98 -2.03 8.67
CA PRO A 36 -13.36 -1.94 9.18
C PRO A 36 -14.32 -1.04 8.39
N HIS A 37 -13.81 -0.33 7.39
CA HIS A 37 -14.57 0.61 6.55
C HIS A 37 -14.54 0.23 5.07
N ALA A 38 -13.98 -0.92 4.69
CA ALA A 38 -13.77 -1.33 3.30
C ALA A 38 -15.05 -1.22 2.44
N ARG A 39 -16.21 -1.58 2.99
CA ARG A 39 -17.51 -1.54 2.30
C ARG A 39 -17.97 -0.14 1.91
N VAL A 40 -17.55 0.89 2.65
CA VAL A 40 -18.05 2.27 2.47
C VAL A 40 -17.07 3.17 1.73
N LEU A 41 -16.01 2.61 1.13
CA LEU A 41 -15.00 3.36 0.38
C LEU A 41 -15.41 3.61 -1.07
N GLN A 42 -15.16 4.84 -1.57
CA GLN A 42 -15.48 5.24 -2.94
C GLN A 42 -14.74 4.40 -3.99
N ARG A 43 -13.49 4.02 -3.69
CA ARG A 43 -12.68 3.10 -4.49
C ARG A 43 -12.17 2.02 -3.54
N GLY A 44 -12.47 0.76 -3.82
CA GLY A 44 -12.13 -0.33 -2.92
C GLY A 44 -12.73 -1.65 -3.37
N TRP A 45 -12.84 -2.57 -2.42
CA TRP A 45 -13.40 -3.90 -2.61
C TRP A 45 -14.86 -3.83 -3.08
N ARG A 46 -15.24 -4.73 -3.98
CA ARG A 46 -16.59 -4.83 -4.56
C ARG A 46 -17.02 -6.29 -4.58
N GLU A 47 -18.32 -6.49 -4.45
CA GLU A 47 -18.95 -7.78 -4.60
C GLU A 47 -19.67 -7.83 -5.95
N THR A 48 -19.28 -8.78 -6.79
CA THR A 48 -19.91 -9.01 -8.10
C THR A 48 -20.13 -10.49 -8.28
N GLY A 49 -21.39 -10.92 -8.48
CA GLY A 49 -21.72 -12.32 -8.69
C GLY A 49 -21.30 -13.25 -7.54
N GLY A 50 -21.41 -12.78 -6.29
CA GLY A 50 -21.04 -13.54 -5.09
C GLY A 50 -19.53 -13.63 -4.83
N ARG A 51 -18.69 -12.89 -5.57
CA ARG A 51 -17.24 -12.81 -5.35
C ARG A 51 -16.84 -11.42 -4.90
N VAL A 52 -16.04 -11.35 -3.82
CA VAL A 52 -15.45 -10.11 -3.32
C VAL A 52 -14.06 -9.94 -3.90
N ALA A 53 -13.83 -8.84 -4.60
CA ALA A 53 -12.55 -8.54 -5.23
C ALA A 53 -12.22 -7.03 -5.23
N PHE A 54 -10.92 -6.74 -5.26
CA PHE A 54 -10.37 -5.42 -5.52
C PHE A 54 -9.73 -5.39 -6.91
N GLU A 55 -10.08 -4.41 -7.74
CA GLU A 55 -9.45 -4.24 -9.05
C GLU A 55 -8.35 -3.18 -8.98
N HIS A 56 -7.11 -3.59 -9.23
CA HIS A 56 -6.00 -2.68 -9.48
C HIS A 56 -5.82 -2.47 -10.98
N ARG A 57 -5.71 -1.21 -11.41
CA ARG A 57 -5.37 -0.86 -12.80
C ARG A 57 -4.01 -0.16 -12.81
N GLY A 58 -3.06 -0.74 -13.54
CA GLY A 58 -1.72 -0.19 -13.71
C GLY A 58 -1.26 -0.23 -15.16
N PRO A 59 0.00 0.17 -15.43
CA PRO A 59 0.59 0.13 -16.77
C PRO A 59 0.58 -1.27 -17.42
N HIS A 60 0.44 -2.32 -16.62
CA HIS A 60 0.50 -3.73 -17.03
C HIS A 60 -0.90 -4.38 -17.15
N GLY A 61 -1.95 -3.57 -17.19
CA GLY A 61 -3.33 -4.03 -17.26
C GLY A 61 -4.00 -4.10 -15.89
N ARG A 62 -5.04 -4.94 -15.81
CA ARG A 62 -5.85 -5.09 -14.61
C ARG A 62 -5.43 -6.32 -13.83
N ILE A 63 -5.29 -6.15 -12.51
CA ILE A 63 -5.04 -7.24 -11.56
C ILE A 63 -6.20 -7.25 -10.58
N ALA A 64 -6.95 -8.36 -10.56
CA ALA A 64 -7.97 -8.62 -9.56
C ALA A 64 -7.33 -9.27 -8.34
N VAL A 65 -7.53 -8.66 -7.17
CA VAL A 65 -7.12 -9.20 -5.87
C VAL A 65 -8.37 -9.74 -5.17
N SER A 66 -8.29 -10.96 -4.66
CA SER A 66 -9.37 -11.62 -3.90
C SER A 66 -8.77 -12.38 -2.71
N THR A 67 -9.60 -12.86 -1.79
CA THR A 67 -9.18 -13.78 -0.74
C THR A 67 -9.52 -15.22 -1.14
N SER A 68 -8.93 -16.21 -0.46
CA SER A 68 -9.27 -17.62 -0.65
C SER A 68 -10.51 -18.06 0.15
N ALA A 69 -11.33 -17.11 0.60
CA ALA A 69 -12.54 -17.41 1.35
C ALA A 69 -13.55 -18.18 0.50
N PRO A 70 -14.34 -19.08 1.10
CA PRO A 70 -15.27 -19.95 0.37
C PRO A 70 -16.49 -19.22 -0.20
N ASP A 71 -16.86 -18.07 0.37
CA ASP A 71 -18.01 -17.28 -0.03
C ASP A 71 -17.79 -15.77 0.22
N ALA A 72 -18.73 -14.94 -0.23
CA ALA A 72 -18.65 -13.49 -0.11
C ALA A 72 -18.64 -13.00 1.35
N ALA A 73 -19.35 -13.66 2.26
CA ALA A 73 -19.43 -13.23 3.65
C ALA A 73 -18.09 -13.44 4.36
N ALA A 74 -17.49 -14.62 4.20
CA ALA A 74 -16.16 -14.93 4.68
C ALA A 74 -15.09 -14.06 4.00
N ALA A 75 -15.24 -13.74 2.71
CA ALA A 75 -14.32 -12.86 2.00
C ALA A 75 -14.36 -11.43 2.55
N TRP A 76 -15.56 -10.90 2.84
CA TRP A 76 -15.69 -9.60 3.48
C TRP A 76 -15.12 -9.59 4.89
N ALA A 77 -15.31 -10.65 5.68
CA ALA A 77 -14.72 -10.78 7.00
C ALA A 77 -13.18 -10.70 6.91
N ASP A 78 -12.56 -11.45 6.00
CA ASP A 78 -11.12 -11.37 5.74
C ASP A 78 -10.68 -9.93 5.37
N VAL A 79 -11.41 -9.26 4.47
CA VAL A 79 -11.09 -7.89 4.01
C VAL A 79 -11.20 -6.86 5.13
N GLU A 80 -12.21 -6.99 5.98
CA GLU A 80 -12.47 -6.07 7.09
C GLU A 80 -11.47 -6.24 8.25
N GLU A 81 -10.81 -7.40 8.33
CA GLU A 81 -9.73 -7.66 9.28
C GLU A 81 -8.37 -7.07 8.85
N PHE A 82 -8.21 -6.61 7.61
CA PHE A 82 -6.95 -6.00 7.18
C PHE A 82 -6.61 -4.78 8.02
N SER A 83 -5.38 -4.76 8.52
CA SER A 83 -4.87 -3.77 9.45
C SER A 83 -3.62 -3.09 8.89
N ALA A 84 -3.18 -2.02 9.56
CA ALA A 84 -1.89 -1.41 9.24
C ALA A 84 -0.72 -2.37 9.49
N LEU A 85 -0.91 -3.40 10.34
CA LEU A 85 0.07 -4.46 10.56
C LEU A 85 0.11 -5.45 9.39
N THR A 86 -1.02 -5.72 8.73
CA THR A 86 -1.03 -6.52 7.48
C THR A 86 -0.17 -5.86 6.40
N LEU A 87 -0.23 -4.52 6.30
CA LEU A 87 0.61 -3.75 5.37
C LEU A 87 2.10 -3.79 5.79
N ASP A 88 2.40 -3.73 7.09
CA ASP A 88 3.77 -3.90 7.58
C ASP A 88 4.33 -5.28 7.25
N ALA A 89 3.52 -6.34 7.41
CA ALA A 89 3.91 -7.68 7.05
C ALA A 89 4.23 -7.77 5.56
N LEU A 90 3.41 -7.19 4.68
CA LEU A 90 3.67 -7.13 3.23
C LEU A 90 4.99 -6.43 2.91
N LEU A 91 5.23 -5.25 3.51
CA LEU A 91 6.47 -4.50 3.31
C LEU A 91 7.70 -5.29 3.81
N ALA A 92 7.58 -5.96 4.95
CA ALA A 92 8.65 -6.79 5.49
C ALA A 92 8.94 -8.01 4.60
N VAL A 93 7.92 -8.61 3.98
CA VAL A 93 8.11 -9.71 3.02
C VAL A 93 9.00 -9.28 1.86
N ASP A 94 8.79 -8.08 1.31
CA ASP A 94 9.59 -7.59 0.18
C ASP A 94 11.05 -7.29 0.56
N LEU A 95 11.28 -6.92 1.82
CA LEU A 95 12.63 -6.63 2.33
C LEU A 95 13.41 -7.89 2.74
N ALA A 96 12.72 -8.96 3.12
CA ALA A 96 13.32 -10.13 3.76
C ALA A 96 13.50 -11.29 2.78
N ALA A 97 14.60 -12.03 2.94
CA ALA A 97 14.80 -13.30 2.23
C ALA A 97 13.88 -14.43 2.75
N ARG A 98 13.32 -14.25 3.95
CA ARG A 98 12.44 -15.19 4.65
C ARG A 98 11.22 -14.46 5.16
N VAL A 99 10.06 -15.10 5.01
CA VAL A 99 8.75 -14.53 5.33
C VAL A 99 8.21 -15.17 6.61
N ASP A 100 8.69 -14.67 7.74
CA ASP A 100 8.26 -15.09 9.07
C ASP A 100 8.12 -13.89 10.02
N ALA A 101 7.47 -14.11 11.18
CA ALA A 101 7.21 -13.03 12.11
C ALA A 101 8.49 -12.38 12.67
N GLU A 102 9.59 -13.12 12.75
CA GLU A 102 10.87 -12.58 13.24
C GLU A 102 11.44 -11.57 12.24
N ALA A 103 11.35 -11.83 10.95
CA ALA A 103 11.73 -10.87 9.92
C ALA A 103 10.93 -9.56 10.02
N VAL A 104 9.62 -9.64 10.28
CA VAL A 104 8.77 -8.44 10.48
C VAL A 104 9.16 -7.69 11.76
N LEU A 105 9.34 -8.41 12.87
CA LEU A 105 9.77 -7.84 14.16
C LEU A 105 11.11 -7.10 14.01
N GLN A 106 12.07 -7.71 13.31
CA GLN A 106 13.37 -7.12 13.02
C GLN A 106 13.24 -5.88 12.12
N ALA A 107 12.45 -5.97 11.04
CA ALA A 107 12.23 -4.85 10.13
C ALA A 107 11.54 -3.66 10.81
N LYS A 108 10.69 -3.91 11.81
CA LYS A 108 10.06 -2.90 12.66
C LYS A 108 10.95 -2.43 13.84
N ALA A 109 12.15 -2.98 13.99
CA ALA A 109 13.03 -2.74 15.14
C ALA A 109 12.29 -2.90 16.50
N TYR A 110 11.45 -3.93 16.60
CA TYR A 110 10.60 -4.14 17.78
C TYR A 110 11.43 -4.64 18.98
N ALA A 111 11.65 -3.76 19.95
CA ALA A 111 12.58 -3.99 21.08
C ALA A 111 11.94 -4.60 22.34
N ARG A 112 10.61 -4.80 22.39
CA ARG A 112 9.97 -5.41 23.58
C ARG A 112 10.35 -6.88 23.69
N CYS A 113 10.27 -7.42 24.91
CA CYS A 113 10.63 -8.80 25.26
C CYS A 113 9.49 -9.50 26.03
N GLY A 114 9.68 -10.77 26.38
CA GLY A 114 8.72 -11.53 27.20
C GLY A 114 7.36 -11.76 26.54
N ASP A 115 6.29 -11.69 27.34
CA ASP A 115 4.90 -11.92 26.90
C ASP A 115 4.44 -10.92 25.84
N GLU A 116 4.83 -9.65 25.95
CA GLU A 116 4.47 -8.63 24.96
C GLU A 116 5.01 -9.00 23.57
N ARG A 117 6.27 -9.45 23.49
CA ARG A 117 6.86 -9.89 22.23
C ARG A 117 6.18 -11.15 21.69
N ARG A 118 5.86 -12.12 22.55
CA ARG A 118 5.13 -13.33 22.14
C ARG A 118 3.75 -12.99 21.57
N ALA A 119 3.01 -12.12 22.25
CA ALA A 119 1.70 -11.66 21.80
C ALA A 119 1.79 -10.92 20.46
N PHE A 120 2.76 -10.01 20.31
CA PHE A 120 2.94 -9.29 19.05
C PHE A 120 3.40 -10.21 17.92
N ARG A 121 4.27 -11.19 18.20
CA ARG A 121 4.65 -12.23 17.24
C ARG A 121 3.43 -13.02 16.74
N ALA A 122 2.56 -13.46 17.65
CA ALA A 122 1.35 -14.18 17.29
C ALA A 122 0.41 -13.33 16.42
N GLN A 123 0.31 -12.02 16.68
CA GLN A 123 -0.43 -11.10 15.81
C GLN A 123 0.20 -11.03 14.41
N VAL A 124 1.53 -10.92 14.32
CA VAL A 124 2.22 -10.90 13.03
C VAL A 124 2.03 -12.21 12.26
N ASP A 125 2.11 -13.37 12.93
CA ASP A 125 1.86 -14.66 12.30
C ASP A 125 0.43 -14.72 11.70
N ALA A 126 -0.57 -14.23 12.44
CA ALA A 126 -1.94 -14.12 11.92
C ALA A 126 -2.02 -13.20 10.68
N GLU A 127 -1.30 -12.07 10.66
CA GLU A 127 -1.25 -11.19 9.48
C GLU A 127 -0.56 -11.85 8.28
N LEU A 128 0.51 -12.62 8.51
CA LEU A 128 1.18 -13.38 7.45
C LEU A 128 0.26 -14.46 6.88
N ASP A 129 -0.55 -15.11 7.71
CA ASP A 129 -1.58 -16.05 7.25
C ASP A 129 -2.67 -15.36 6.43
N ARG A 130 -3.09 -14.13 6.79
CA ARG A 130 -4.00 -13.33 5.96
C ARG A 130 -3.39 -13.03 4.60
N LEU A 131 -2.12 -12.63 4.55
CA LEU A 131 -1.41 -12.38 3.28
C LEU A 131 -1.34 -13.63 2.39
N ARG A 132 -1.14 -14.82 2.98
CA ARG A 132 -1.13 -16.10 2.23
C ARG A 132 -2.48 -16.43 1.58
N ARG A 133 -3.58 -15.91 2.14
CA ARG A 133 -4.93 -16.06 1.57
C ARG A 133 -5.20 -15.12 0.39
N LEU A 134 -4.38 -14.09 0.16
CA LEU A 134 -4.55 -13.21 -0.99
C LEU A 134 -4.23 -13.94 -2.29
N ARG A 135 -5.15 -13.79 -3.23
CA ARG A 135 -5.11 -14.33 -4.59
C ARG A 135 -5.08 -13.19 -5.58
N LEU A 136 -4.16 -13.24 -6.53
CA LEU A 136 -4.05 -12.25 -7.59
C LEU A 136 -4.26 -12.93 -8.94
N GLN A 137 -5.08 -12.30 -9.77
CA GLN A 137 -5.42 -12.75 -11.10
C GLN A 137 -5.20 -11.60 -12.08
N VAL A 138 -4.30 -11.80 -13.03
CA VAL A 138 -4.04 -10.83 -14.10
C VAL A 138 -5.10 -10.99 -15.19
N GLU A 139 -5.60 -9.89 -15.73
CA GLU A 139 -6.55 -9.90 -16.86
C GLU A 139 -5.99 -10.68 -18.05
N GLY A 140 -6.79 -11.61 -18.58
CA GLY A 140 -6.37 -12.53 -19.64
C GLY A 140 -5.59 -13.76 -19.16
N ALA A 141 -5.13 -13.81 -17.91
CA ALA A 141 -4.52 -15.01 -17.34
C ALA A 141 -5.59 -15.96 -16.79
N THR A 142 -5.46 -17.24 -17.12
CA THR A 142 -6.27 -18.33 -16.55
C THR A 142 -5.78 -18.72 -15.15
N GLU A 143 -4.50 -18.48 -14.86
CA GLU A 143 -3.86 -18.84 -13.61
C GLU A 143 -4.17 -17.81 -12.51
N VAL A 144 -4.59 -18.29 -11.35
CA VAL A 144 -4.71 -17.50 -10.11
C VAL A 144 -3.53 -17.87 -9.22
N ARG A 145 -2.72 -16.89 -8.84
CA ARG A 145 -1.54 -17.09 -7.99
C ARG A 145 -1.78 -16.55 -6.59
N THR A 146 -1.12 -17.15 -5.60
CA THR A 146 -1.08 -16.56 -4.26
C THR A 146 -0.10 -15.40 -4.24
N LEU A 147 -0.29 -14.48 -3.30
CA LEU A 147 0.73 -13.47 -3.02
C LEU A 147 2.10 -14.11 -2.71
N ALA A 148 2.13 -15.26 -2.04
CA ALA A 148 3.36 -15.97 -1.75
C ALA A 148 4.10 -16.44 -3.01
N ASP A 149 3.37 -16.81 -4.07
CA ASP A 149 3.95 -17.20 -5.35
C ASP A 149 4.62 -16.01 -6.05
N PHE A 150 4.06 -14.80 -5.93
CA PHE A 150 4.66 -13.56 -6.47
C PHE A 150 5.86 -13.07 -5.67
N LEU A 151 5.88 -13.34 -4.36
CA LEU A 151 6.93 -12.85 -3.47
C LEU A 151 8.13 -13.80 -3.36
N ARG A 152 8.08 -14.97 -4.01
CA ARG A 152 9.26 -15.84 -4.15
C ARG A 152 10.11 -15.34 -5.32
N PRO A 153 11.28 -14.73 -5.07
CA PRO A 153 12.16 -14.35 -6.17
C PRO A 153 12.56 -15.61 -6.93
N GLY A 154 12.21 -15.67 -8.21
CA GLY A 154 12.73 -16.70 -9.11
C GLY A 154 14.26 -16.58 -9.21
N PRO A 155 14.96 -17.67 -9.59
CA PRO A 155 16.39 -17.59 -9.87
C PRO A 155 16.65 -16.52 -10.95
N GLY A 156 17.41 -15.48 -10.58
CA GLY A 156 17.71 -14.35 -11.48
C GLY A 156 16.70 -13.19 -11.45
N ALA A 157 15.69 -13.21 -10.57
CA ALA A 157 14.82 -12.06 -10.39
C ALA A 157 15.63 -10.87 -9.83
N VAL A 158 15.69 -9.79 -10.60
CA VAL A 158 16.18 -8.51 -10.09
C VAL A 158 15.15 -8.02 -9.08
N SER A 159 15.57 -7.88 -7.83
CA SER A 159 14.70 -7.38 -6.75
C SER A 159 13.97 -6.14 -7.25
N PRO A 160 12.63 -6.09 -7.22
CA PRO A 160 11.92 -4.86 -7.49
C PRO A 160 12.50 -3.78 -6.57
N ARG A 161 12.56 -2.54 -7.06
CA ARG A 161 13.06 -1.37 -6.33
C ARG A 161 12.40 -1.40 -4.93
N ARG A 162 13.17 -1.81 -3.91
CA ARG A 162 12.64 -2.08 -2.58
C ARG A 162 11.86 -0.86 -2.10
N PRO A 163 10.65 -1.03 -1.54
CA PRO A 163 9.97 0.06 -0.89
C PRO A 163 10.91 0.59 0.21
N PRO A 164 10.88 1.91 0.48
CA PRO A 164 11.67 2.46 1.56
C PRO A 164 11.35 1.70 2.85
N ALA A 165 12.34 1.45 3.71
CA ALA A 165 12.09 0.84 5.01
C ALA A 165 11.41 1.81 5.99
N GLY A 166 11.43 3.12 5.69
CA GLY A 166 10.86 4.17 6.54
C GLY A 166 9.40 3.99 6.93
N PRO A 167 8.47 3.57 6.04
CA PRO A 167 7.06 3.35 6.40
C PRO A 167 6.87 2.30 7.50
N LEU A 168 7.78 1.32 7.64
CA LEU A 168 7.71 0.32 8.70
C LEU A 168 7.92 0.91 10.11
N ARG A 169 8.52 2.11 10.20
CA ARG A 169 8.72 2.82 11.46
C ARG A 169 7.46 3.49 11.98
N PHE A 170 6.47 3.75 11.12
CA PHE A 170 5.19 4.29 11.56
C PHE A 170 4.45 3.27 12.43
N ASP A 171 3.87 3.78 13.52
CA ASP A 171 3.06 3.00 14.44
C ASP A 171 1.84 2.42 13.69
N HIS A 172 1.54 1.15 13.94
CA HIS A 172 0.42 0.44 13.31
C HIS A 172 -0.83 0.41 14.19
N ARG A 173 -0.75 0.88 15.44
CA ARG A 173 -1.85 0.84 16.39
C ARG A 173 -3.01 1.74 15.95
N SER A 174 -4.23 1.26 16.11
CA SER A 174 -5.45 1.92 15.63
C SER A 174 -5.74 3.29 16.27
N ASN A 175 -5.22 3.53 17.48
CA ASN A 175 -5.30 4.84 18.15
C ASN A 175 -4.33 5.88 17.57
N ARG A 176 -3.43 5.48 16.66
CA ARG A 176 -2.48 6.34 15.93
C ARG A 176 -2.93 6.55 14.48
N GLY A 177 -4.14 7.10 14.31
CA GLY A 177 -4.76 7.24 12.99
C GLY A 177 -3.92 8.01 11.96
N ALA A 178 -3.11 8.98 12.38
CA ALA A 178 -2.21 9.72 11.51
C ALA A 178 -1.01 8.88 11.04
N ASP A 179 -0.40 8.07 11.90
CA ASP A 179 0.71 7.17 11.53
C ASP A 179 0.27 6.12 10.51
N VAL A 180 -0.92 5.54 10.69
CA VAL A 180 -1.51 4.61 9.73
C VAL A 180 -1.69 5.27 8.37
N LEU A 181 -2.20 6.50 8.36
CA LEU A 181 -2.42 7.25 7.13
C LEU A 181 -1.10 7.66 6.46
N ALA A 182 -0.10 8.07 7.24
CA ALA A 182 1.25 8.38 6.77
C ALA A 182 1.89 7.16 6.12
N LYS A 183 1.73 5.98 6.74
CA LYS A 183 2.19 4.71 6.17
C LYS A 183 1.55 4.41 4.82
N LYS A 184 0.22 4.49 4.72
CA LYS A 184 -0.49 4.26 3.45
C LYS A 184 -0.01 5.22 2.36
N LEU A 185 0.14 6.51 2.71
CA LEU A 185 0.69 7.53 1.81
C LEU A 185 2.11 7.18 1.35
N ALA A 186 3.01 6.84 2.26
CA ALA A 186 4.40 6.50 1.92
C ALA A 186 4.48 5.28 1.00
N VAL A 187 3.72 4.23 1.30
CA VAL A 187 3.64 3.04 0.44
C VAL A 187 3.12 3.43 -0.93
N TRP A 188 1.98 4.12 -1.00
CA TRP A 188 1.41 4.54 -2.27
C TRP A 188 2.37 5.39 -3.12
N LEU A 189 3.07 6.35 -2.51
CA LEU A 189 4.09 7.17 -3.18
C LEU A 189 5.26 6.33 -3.69
N SER A 190 5.74 5.36 -2.91
CA SER A 190 6.83 4.47 -3.34
C SER A 190 6.47 3.58 -4.53
N LEU A 191 5.18 3.33 -4.74
CA LEU A 191 4.66 2.56 -5.87
C LEU A 191 4.48 3.39 -7.14
N GLN A 192 4.45 4.72 -7.05
CA GLN A 192 4.38 5.59 -8.21
C GLN A 192 5.72 5.62 -8.97
N GLU A 193 5.69 5.93 -10.26
CA GLU A 193 6.89 6.33 -10.99
C GLU A 193 7.33 7.74 -10.57
N ASP A 194 8.62 8.06 -10.68
CA ASP A 194 9.20 9.30 -10.15
C ASP A 194 8.52 10.56 -10.74
N ALA A 195 8.12 10.51 -12.01
CA ALA A 195 7.37 11.58 -12.69
C ALA A 195 5.93 11.70 -12.17
N GLU A 196 5.26 10.58 -11.90
CA GLU A 196 3.89 10.56 -11.38
C GLU A 196 3.83 10.99 -9.92
N ALA A 197 4.85 10.64 -9.12
CA ALA A 197 4.91 10.96 -7.70
C ALA A 197 4.88 12.47 -7.45
N ARG A 198 5.51 13.27 -8.31
CA ARG A 198 5.63 14.74 -8.16
C ARG A 198 4.41 15.52 -8.66
N LYS A 199 3.42 14.85 -9.24
CA LYS A 199 2.23 15.54 -9.75
C LYS A 199 1.42 16.13 -8.62
N ALA A 200 0.95 17.35 -8.85
CA ALA A 200 -0.04 17.99 -8.00
C ALA A 200 -1.36 17.18 -8.07
N ARG A 201 -1.89 16.75 -6.92
CA ARG A 201 -3.09 15.91 -6.82
C ARG A 201 -4.10 16.52 -5.88
N GLN A 202 -5.39 16.40 -6.20
CA GLN A 202 -6.43 16.79 -5.26
C GLN A 202 -6.38 15.89 -4.02
N VAL A 203 -6.61 16.46 -2.83
CA VAL A 203 -6.70 15.71 -1.56
C VAL A 203 -7.70 14.56 -1.70
N ARG A 204 -8.85 14.81 -2.34
CA ARG A 204 -9.85 13.76 -2.64
C ARG A 204 -9.25 12.59 -3.43
N ALA A 205 -8.46 12.87 -4.45
CA ALA A 205 -7.86 11.83 -5.29
C ALA A 205 -6.81 11.01 -4.51
N VAL A 206 -6.03 11.67 -3.64
CA VAL A 206 -5.06 11.01 -2.77
C VAL A 206 -5.77 10.07 -1.79
N LEU A 207 -6.77 10.57 -1.05
CA LEU A 207 -7.55 9.77 -0.10
C LEU A 207 -8.23 8.57 -0.77
N ALA A 208 -8.78 8.78 -1.97
CA ALA A 208 -9.39 7.69 -2.74
C ALA A 208 -8.35 6.63 -3.15
N ALA A 209 -7.13 7.04 -3.49
CA ALA A 209 -6.07 6.13 -3.93
C ALA A 209 -5.51 5.27 -2.79
N ILE A 210 -5.50 5.79 -1.56
CA ILE A 210 -5.03 5.08 -0.36
C ILE A 210 -6.17 4.40 0.42
N GLY A 211 -7.39 4.38 -0.11
CA GLY A 211 -8.52 3.68 0.52
C GLY A 211 -9.06 4.37 1.78
N GLU A 212 -9.03 5.70 1.83
CA GLU A 212 -9.43 6.48 3.02
C GLU A 212 -10.55 7.49 2.71
N LEU A 213 -11.15 7.42 1.52
CA LEU A 213 -12.26 8.28 1.11
C LEU A 213 -13.61 7.55 1.19
N PRO A 214 -14.47 7.85 2.19
CA PRO A 214 -15.81 7.30 2.27
C PRO A 214 -16.72 7.82 1.15
N VAL A 215 -17.71 7.03 0.75
CA VAL A 215 -18.73 7.39 -0.26
C VAL A 215 -19.50 8.66 0.15
N HIS A 216 -19.88 8.77 1.43
CA HIS A 216 -20.73 9.85 1.98
C HIS A 216 -19.92 10.92 2.75
N ILE A 217 -18.72 11.25 2.29
CA ILE A 217 -17.92 12.29 2.94
C ILE A 217 -18.61 13.66 2.79
N GLY A 218 -18.85 14.35 3.91
CA GLY A 218 -19.54 15.66 3.94
C GLY A 218 -20.95 15.64 4.55
N GLU A 219 -21.63 14.50 4.58
CA GLU A 219 -22.92 14.36 5.27
C GLU A 219 -22.76 14.15 6.79
N ARG A 220 -21.58 13.66 7.22
CA ARG A 220 -21.26 13.32 8.61
C ARG A 220 -20.15 14.23 9.16
N GLY A 221 -20.50 15.47 9.50
CA GLY A 221 -19.56 16.57 9.83
C GLY A 221 -18.41 16.21 10.77
N ALA A 222 -18.67 15.50 11.88
CA ALA A 222 -17.62 15.18 12.87
C ALA A 222 -16.56 14.17 12.38
N ARG A 223 -16.90 13.26 11.46
CA ARG A 223 -15.94 12.29 10.90
C ARG A 223 -15.02 12.94 9.87
N SER A 224 -15.58 13.85 9.07
CA SER A 224 -14.85 14.62 8.07
C SER A 224 -13.77 15.52 8.67
N GLY A 225 -14.06 16.18 9.81
CA GLY A 225 -13.08 16.94 10.58
C GLY A 225 -11.85 16.10 10.97
N ARG A 226 -12.10 14.96 11.63
CA ARG A 226 -11.04 14.05 12.08
C ARG A 226 -10.19 13.48 10.94
N LEU A 227 -10.78 13.24 9.76
CA LEU A 227 -10.01 12.76 8.61
C LEU A 227 -9.07 13.86 8.09
N ALA A 228 -9.54 15.11 8.03
CA ALA A 228 -8.68 16.23 7.62
C ALA A 228 -7.53 16.44 8.60
N ASP A 229 -7.82 16.47 9.91
CA ASP A 229 -6.81 16.62 10.96
C ASP A 229 -5.76 15.48 10.90
N ARG A 230 -6.20 14.23 10.71
CA ARG A 230 -5.29 13.09 10.54
C ARG A 230 -4.48 13.15 9.25
N PHE A 231 -5.05 13.66 8.17
CA PHE A 231 -4.36 13.81 6.90
C PHE A 231 -3.24 14.83 7.05
N ASP A 232 -3.52 16.00 7.62
CA ASP A 232 -2.50 17.03 7.89
C ASP A 232 -1.42 16.51 8.84
N GLU A 233 -1.79 15.81 9.91
CA GLU A 233 -0.82 15.16 10.80
C GLU A 233 0.01 14.11 10.06
N ALA A 234 -0.60 13.27 9.22
CA ALA A 234 0.11 12.27 8.41
C ALA A 234 1.13 12.92 7.46
N LEU A 235 0.80 14.07 6.88
CA LEU A 235 1.73 14.84 6.05
C LEU A 235 2.95 15.31 6.87
N MET A 236 2.73 15.82 8.08
CA MET A 236 3.82 16.21 8.99
C MET A 236 4.70 15.00 9.36
N ARG A 237 4.11 13.84 9.68
CA ARG A 237 4.84 12.61 10.01
C ARG A 237 5.76 12.16 8.87
N LEU A 238 5.32 12.31 7.62
CA LEU A 238 6.14 11.97 6.45
C LEU A 238 7.36 12.89 6.32
N GLU A 239 7.18 14.18 6.59
CA GLU A 239 8.26 15.18 6.57
C GLU A 239 9.24 14.96 7.73
N GLU A 240 8.74 14.74 8.96
CA GLU A 240 9.55 14.37 10.14
C GLU A 240 10.38 13.11 9.89
N ALA A 241 9.82 12.12 9.20
CA ALA A 241 10.50 10.89 8.82
C ALA A 241 11.47 11.05 7.63
N GLY A 242 11.54 12.24 7.02
CA GLY A 242 12.38 12.51 5.85
C GLY A 242 11.97 11.74 4.60
N LEU A 243 10.70 11.32 4.50
CA LEU A 243 10.20 10.51 3.38
C LEU A 243 9.69 11.39 2.23
N SER A 244 9.09 12.52 2.54
CA SER A 244 8.62 13.46 1.54
C SER A 244 8.66 14.90 2.03
N ARG A 245 8.59 15.83 1.08
CA ARG A 245 8.28 17.23 1.31
C ARG A 245 6.92 17.52 0.74
N LEU A 246 6.09 18.22 1.51
CA LEU A 246 4.69 18.39 1.18
C LEU A 246 4.31 19.86 1.14
N ARG A 247 3.59 20.24 0.09
CA ARG A 247 3.11 21.62 -0.08
C ARG A 247 1.69 21.62 -0.61
N TYR A 248 0.81 22.31 0.08
CA TYR A 248 -0.47 22.71 -0.49
C TYR A 248 -0.23 23.75 -1.58
N ARG A 249 -0.96 23.63 -2.70
CA ARG A 249 -0.96 24.65 -3.75
C ARG A 249 -2.10 25.63 -3.49
N GLY A 250 -1.74 26.89 -3.26
CA GLY A 250 -2.68 27.96 -2.92
C GLY A 250 -2.89 28.13 -1.41
N GLU A 251 -3.86 28.95 -1.02
CA GLU A 251 -4.22 29.15 0.38
C GLU A 251 -4.73 27.83 0.99
N SER A 252 -4.09 27.39 2.06
CA SER A 252 -4.57 26.24 2.83
C SER A 252 -5.91 26.59 3.47
N ALA A 253 -6.91 25.73 3.31
CA ALA A 253 -8.22 25.91 3.92
C ALA A 253 -8.18 25.55 5.42
N CYS A 254 -7.02 25.15 5.94
CA CYS A 254 -6.92 24.42 7.20
C CYS A 254 -6.79 25.29 8.46
N ALA A 255 -6.72 26.62 8.40
CA ALA A 255 -6.51 27.41 9.61
C ALA A 255 -7.65 28.39 9.90
N GLY A 256 -8.81 27.87 10.30
CA GLY A 256 -9.79 28.64 11.08
C GLY A 256 -11.22 28.65 10.57
N ASP A 257 -11.45 28.59 9.25
CA ASP A 257 -12.80 28.68 8.69
C ASP A 257 -13.44 27.29 8.42
N ARG A 258 -14.00 26.68 9.47
CA ARG A 258 -14.84 25.46 9.36
C ARG A 258 -16.30 25.76 9.03
N SER A 259 -16.58 26.81 8.26
CA SER A 259 -17.93 27.16 7.78
C SER A 259 -18.53 26.08 6.85
N ARG A 260 -19.83 26.21 6.56
CA ARG A 260 -20.55 25.28 5.68
C ARG A 260 -19.82 25.06 4.36
N GLY A 261 -19.57 23.79 4.01
CA GLY A 261 -18.88 23.41 2.78
C GLY A 261 -17.35 23.44 2.86
N TRP A 262 -16.74 23.74 4.01
CA TRP A 262 -15.28 23.72 4.19
C TRP A 262 -14.66 22.39 3.76
N ILE A 263 -15.28 21.25 4.09
CA ILE A 263 -14.73 19.93 3.72
C ILE A 263 -14.70 19.73 2.21
N THR A 264 -15.71 20.23 1.48
CA THR A 264 -15.75 20.16 0.02
C THR A 264 -14.66 21.01 -0.59
N ARG A 265 -14.37 22.19 0.00
CA ARG A 265 -13.23 23.03 -0.39
C ARG A 265 -11.90 22.34 -0.12
N TRP A 266 -11.73 21.79 1.09
CA TRP A 266 -10.54 21.02 1.49
C TRP A 266 -10.27 19.83 0.56
N LEU A 267 -11.29 19.03 0.24
CA LEU A 267 -11.17 17.89 -0.68
C LEU A 267 -10.73 18.29 -2.10
N ARG A 268 -11.05 19.52 -2.53
CA ARG A 268 -10.65 20.09 -3.83
C ARG A 268 -9.26 20.71 -3.80
N GLN A 269 -8.66 20.91 -2.63
CA GLN A 269 -7.30 21.43 -2.54
C GLN A 269 -6.33 20.49 -3.21
N THR A 270 -5.29 21.08 -3.78
CA THR A 270 -4.25 20.35 -4.47
C THR A 270 -3.01 20.30 -3.59
N VAL A 271 -2.47 19.10 -3.40
CA VAL A 271 -1.21 18.85 -2.70
C VAL A 271 -0.14 18.43 -3.71
N VAL A 272 1.07 18.92 -3.53
CA VAL A 272 2.27 18.46 -4.22
C VAL A 272 3.08 17.66 -3.20
N ILE A 273 3.37 16.41 -3.54
CA ILE A 273 4.14 15.50 -2.69
C ILE A 273 5.46 15.21 -3.38
N GLU A 274 6.54 15.82 -2.89
CA GLU A 274 7.87 15.63 -3.44
C GLU A 274 8.58 14.54 -2.64
N PRO A 275 8.85 13.36 -3.20
CA PRO A 275 9.66 12.36 -2.51
C PRO A 275 11.06 12.92 -2.26
N GLN A 276 11.57 12.80 -1.02
CA GLN A 276 12.90 13.30 -0.68
C GLN A 276 13.99 12.43 -1.33
N PRO A 277 15.08 13.03 -1.87
CA PRO A 277 16.23 12.29 -2.39
C PRO A 277 16.88 11.51 -1.25
N GLY A 278 16.60 10.20 -1.17
CA GLY A 278 16.98 9.36 -0.03
C GLY A 278 15.95 8.28 0.30
N MET A 279 14.72 8.38 -0.22
CA MET A 279 13.77 7.25 -0.21
C MET A 279 14.21 6.08 -1.08
N ALA A 280 15.09 6.31 -2.07
CA ALA A 280 15.74 5.21 -2.76
C ALA A 280 16.56 4.48 -1.70
N ALA A 281 16.10 3.28 -1.32
CA ALA A 281 16.69 2.50 -0.24
C ALA A 281 18.21 2.58 -0.33
N PRO A 282 18.93 2.93 0.76
CA PRO A 282 20.36 2.74 0.75
C PRO A 282 20.58 1.28 0.37
N GLN A 283 21.31 1.03 -0.72
CA GLN A 283 21.68 -0.33 -1.13
C GLN A 283 22.71 -0.91 -0.17
N THR A 284 22.46 -0.80 1.14
CA THR A 284 23.25 -1.50 2.14
C THR A 284 22.85 -2.96 1.98
N PRO A 285 23.72 -3.84 1.45
CA PRO A 285 23.41 -5.25 1.41
C PRO A 285 23.12 -5.67 2.85
N LEU A 286 21.95 -6.27 3.08
CA LEU A 286 21.66 -6.94 4.35
C LEU A 286 22.80 -7.94 4.55
N ARG A 287 23.72 -7.65 5.49
CA ARG A 287 24.77 -8.58 5.87
C ARG A 287 24.06 -9.88 6.24
N ARG A 288 24.29 -10.94 5.46
CA ARG A 288 23.81 -12.28 5.83
C ARG A 288 24.33 -12.56 7.24
N PRO A 289 23.47 -13.01 8.18
CA PRO A 289 23.98 -13.46 9.47
C PRO A 289 24.99 -14.58 9.20
N VAL A 290 26.22 -14.39 9.68
CA VAL A 290 27.21 -15.45 9.71
C VAL A 290 26.68 -16.43 10.74
N LEU A 291 26.15 -17.57 10.27
CA LEU A 291 25.84 -18.69 11.16
C LEU A 291 27.19 -19.23 11.64
N SER A 292 27.52 -18.94 12.90
CA SER A 292 28.62 -19.55 13.66
C SER A 292 28.16 -20.85 14.29
#